data_AF-A0A074RRU2-F1
#
_entry.id   AF-A0A074RRU2-F1
#
_cell.length_a   1.000
_cell.length_b   1.000
_cell.length_c   1.000
_cell.angle_alpha   90.00
_cell.angle_beta   90.00
_cell.angle_gamma   90.00
#
_symmetry.space_group_name_H-M   'P 1'
#
loop_
_entity.id
_entity.type
_entity.pdbx_description
1 polymer ?
#
loop_
_entity_poly.entity_id
_entity_poly.type
_entity_poly.pdbx_seq_one_letter_code
_entity_poly.pdbx_strand_id
1 'polypeptide(L)'
;MEQNIRYYKIRTIQIRSREEPRGTLPNERCLRSFLVNFGTILDLKFFRIITGAIISGRPNTAIIVFASPSAATNAIQSSDLNEDESFWQTTSILAHRPQLGPAMKKISKIMYPGLTSNFNGQSSSSNTHQKLARSRPDRSGLGVYQPQAKRRRANNLEGNSAATPAREYISISDSSRETTPIVEIESPEWMRARIAQLEVELDSARISHDMAMSERDVARLAHQAEQNRLRSELEAALAQKSALLKDNGALRKQLASTKDELKRKAKPGDTVLGDMEARMKQLKSGFKKLESELVLTQEQLQSTQTTLASTQTSLDSMEEKYTLTQQRYDHTKEKLAKYKEKLRNEQQTMRRLKEIITPEVYNSLEATQETIRSFLSAVADLS
;
A
#
# COMPACT_ATOMS: atom_id res chain seq x y z
N MET A 1 9.28 0.57 -19.57
CA MET A 1 9.68 1.84 -18.92
C MET A 1 8.51 2.52 -18.20
N GLU A 2 7.31 2.57 -18.79
CA GLU A 2 6.14 3.27 -18.18
C GLU A 2 5.65 2.65 -16.86
N GLN A 3 5.72 1.32 -16.70
CA GLN A 3 5.36 0.66 -15.44
C GLN A 3 6.24 1.11 -14.26
N ASN A 4 7.56 1.29 -14.48
CA ASN A 4 8.48 1.81 -13.47
C ASN A 4 8.14 3.26 -13.09
N ILE A 5 7.72 4.08 -14.06
CA ILE A 5 7.31 5.46 -13.79
C ILE A 5 6.07 5.49 -12.89
N ARG A 6 5.06 4.67 -13.16
CA ARG A 6 3.87 4.56 -12.28
C ARG A 6 4.26 4.05 -10.89
N TYR A 7 5.15 3.05 -10.82
CA TYR A 7 5.66 2.48 -9.57
C TYR A 7 6.32 3.55 -8.67
N TYR A 8 7.22 4.37 -9.21
CA TYR A 8 7.88 5.41 -8.41
C TYR A 8 6.99 6.62 -8.16
N LYS A 9 6.06 6.94 -9.06
CA LYS A 9 5.15 8.09 -8.91
C LYS A 9 4.32 8.01 -7.63
N ILE A 10 3.78 6.83 -7.28
CA ILE A 10 2.99 6.66 -6.04
C ILE A 10 3.85 6.65 -4.76
N ARG A 11 5.16 6.52 -4.89
CA ARG A 11 6.15 6.52 -3.80
C ARG A 11 6.88 7.86 -3.65
N THR A 12 6.62 8.80 -4.56
CA THR A 12 7.30 10.08 -4.60
C THR A 12 6.47 11.14 -3.90
N ILE A 13 7.09 11.90 -3.01
CA ILE A 13 6.52 13.11 -2.44
C ILE A 13 7.35 14.33 -2.85
N GLN A 14 6.67 15.47 -2.93
CA GLN A 14 7.29 16.77 -3.09
C GLN A 14 7.14 17.54 -1.78
N ILE A 15 8.26 17.98 -1.22
CA ILE A 15 8.29 18.87 -0.06
C ILE A 15 8.65 20.26 -0.53
N ARG A 16 7.84 21.25 -0.17
CA ARG A 16 8.06 22.67 -0.49
C ARG A 16 7.95 23.52 0.76
N SER A 17 8.60 24.67 0.74
CA SER A 17 8.37 25.69 1.76
C SER A 17 6.96 26.27 1.62
N ARG A 18 6.28 26.56 2.74
CA ARG A 18 4.99 27.27 2.77
C ARG A 18 5.14 28.73 2.34
N GLU A 19 6.27 29.34 2.66
CA GLU A 19 6.63 30.70 2.28
C GLU A 19 7.13 30.81 0.83
N GLU A 20 6.38 30.27 -0.14
CA GLU A 20 6.74 30.43 -1.55
C GLU A 20 6.67 31.92 -1.97
N PRO A 21 7.64 32.43 -2.77
CA PRO A 21 8.78 31.72 -3.37
C PRO A 21 10.11 31.83 -2.57
N ARG A 22 10.12 32.50 -1.41
CA ARG A 22 11.36 32.89 -0.70
C ARG A 22 11.83 31.90 0.36
N GLY A 23 10.96 31.00 0.79
CA GLY A 23 11.25 30.08 1.87
C GLY A 23 12.33 29.06 1.52
N THR A 24 13.05 28.64 2.55
CA THR A 24 14.24 27.79 2.41
C THR A 24 13.99 26.47 3.09
N LEU A 25 14.32 25.38 2.41
CA LEU A 25 14.18 24.06 3.01
C LEU A 25 15.25 23.83 4.09
N PRO A 26 14.93 23.00 5.11
CA PRO A 26 15.94 22.44 6.01
C PRO A 26 17.07 21.77 5.23
N ASN A 27 18.26 21.72 5.83
CA ASN A 27 19.37 20.99 5.22
C ASN A 27 19.04 19.50 5.06
N GLU A 28 19.74 18.84 4.12
CA GLU A 28 19.49 17.44 3.76
C GLU A 28 19.52 16.50 4.97
N ARG A 29 20.47 16.69 5.89
CA ARG A 29 20.63 15.83 7.07
C ARG A 29 19.42 15.91 8.00
N CYS A 30 18.94 17.12 8.25
CA CYS A 30 17.77 17.38 9.10
C CYS A 30 16.52 16.77 8.47
N LEU A 31 16.28 17.05 7.18
CA LEU A 31 15.12 16.53 6.47
C LEU A 31 15.14 14.99 6.38
N ARG A 32 16.30 14.40 6.06
CA ARG A 32 16.47 12.94 6.00
C ARG A 32 16.23 12.28 7.36
N SER A 33 16.80 12.84 8.44
CA SER A 33 16.62 12.29 9.79
C SER A 33 15.16 12.29 10.23
N PHE A 34 14.42 13.35 9.89
CA PHE A 34 13.00 13.43 10.16
C PHE A 34 12.21 12.42 9.31
N LEU A 35 12.50 12.34 8.01
CA LEU A 35 11.73 11.51 7.08
C LEU A 35 11.93 10.00 7.26
N VAL A 36 13.02 9.56 7.89
CA VAL A 36 13.26 8.14 8.24
C VAL A 36 12.14 7.59 9.13
N ASN A 37 11.47 8.43 9.91
CA ASN A 37 10.34 8.01 10.74
C ASN A 37 9.12 7.53 9.92
N PHE A 38 9.02 7.91 8.64
CA PHE A 38 7.95 7.45 7.75
C PHE A 38 8.30 6.19 6.97
N GLY A 39 9.60 5.93 6.73
CA GLY A 39 10.08 4.72 6.06
C GLY A 39 11.43 4.88 5.36
N THR A 40 11.86 3.82 4.68
CA THR A 40 13.14 3.80 3.95
C THR A 40 13.09 4.72 2.73
N ILE A 41 14.05 5.65 2.65
CA ILE A 41 14.21 6.60 1.54
C ILE A 41 15.14 5.97 0.49
N LEU A 42 14.66 5.85 -0.75
CA LEU A 42 15.44 5.35 -1.88
C LEU A 42 16.29 6.45 -2.52
N ASP A 43 15.71 7.64 -2.68
CA ASP A 43 16.41 8.82 -3.22
C ASP A 43 15.82 10.11 -2.63
N LEU A 44 16.67 11.12 -2.50
CA LEU A 44 16.35 12.45 -1.99
C LEU A 44 17.16 13.46 -2.79
N LYS A 45 16.46 14.37 -3.48
CA LYS A 45 17.08 15.43 -4.30
C LYS A 45 16.47 16.78 -3.97
N PHE A 46 17.31 17.81 -4.03
CA PHE A 46 16.93 19.20 -3.78
C PHE A 46 16.99 20.00 -5.09
N PHE A 47 15.97 20.82 -5.29
CA PHE A 47 15.83 21.67 -6.48
C PHE A 47 15.39 23.08 -6.05
N ARG A 48 15.79 24.07 -6.85
CA ARG A 48 15.19 25.40 -6.81
C ARG A 48 14.23 25.52 -7.99
N ILE A 49 12.94 25.55 -7.69
CA ILE A 49 11.86 25.65 -8.69
C ILE A 49 11.20 27.02 -8.55
N ILE A 50 11.26 27.82 -9.61
CA ILE A 50 10.53 29.09 -9.70
C ILE A 50 9.68 29.01 -10.95
N THR A 51 8.38 29.31 -10.82
CA THR A 51 7.41 29.32 -11.95
C THR A 51 7.47 28.06 -12.83
N GLY A 52 7.74 26.90 -12.24
CA GLY A 52 7.82 25.62 -12.95
C GLY A 52 9.12 25.37 -13.73
N ALA A 53 10.13 26.25 -13.58
CA ALA A 53 11.47 26.08 -14.11
C ALA A 53 12.46 25.71 -13.00
N ILE A 54 13.39 24.81 -13.30
CA ILE A 54 14.52 24.46 -12.42
C ILE A 54 15.63 25.47 -12.69
N ILE A 55 16.03 26.21 -11.66
CA ILE A 55 17.07 27.24 -11.74
C ILE A 55 18.19 26.95 -10.73
N SER A 56 19.33 27.64 -10.87
CA SER A 56 20.40 27.57 -9.88
C SER A 56 20.10 28.41 -8.63
N GLY A 57 20.58 27.96 -7.47
CA GLY A 57 20.53 28.70 -6.20
C GLY A 57 20.01 27.85 -5.04
N ARG A 58 19.58 28.52 -3.96
CA ARG A 58 19.14 27.85 -2.73
C ARG A 58 17.86 27.04 -2.98
N PRO A 59 17.82 25.74 -2.63
CA PRO A 59 16.67 24.89 -2.92
C PRO A 59 15.46 25.27 -2.09
N ASN A 60 14.30 25.28 -2.75
CA ASN A 60 12.98 25.53 -2.15
C ASN A 60 12.04 24.32 -2.31
N THR A 61 12.45 23.29 -3.06
CA THR A 61 11.71 22.05 -3.28
C THR A 61 12.63 20.84 -3.07
N ALA A 62 12.16 19.84 -2.33
CA ALA A 62 12.80 18.54 -2.22
C ALA A 62 11.87 17.47 -2.80
N ILE A 63 12.46 16.51 -3.50
CA ILE A 63 11.74 15.37 -4.06
C ILE A 63 12.30 14.12 -3.41
N ILE A 64 11.41 13.31 -2.84
CA ILE A 64 11.75 12.14 -2.04
C ILE A 64 11.03 10.94 -2.61
N VAL A 65 11.75 9.84 -2.80
CA VAL A 65 11.18 8.56 -3.22
C VAL A 65 11.33 7.57 -2.07
N PHE A 66 10.21 7.09 -1.53
CA PHE A 66 10.20 6.06 -0.50
C PHE A 66 10.22 4.65 -1.10
N ALA A 67 10.64 3.65 -0.32
CA ALA A 67 10.54 2.25 -0.69
C ALA A 67 9.06 1.79 -0.75
N SER A 68 8.24 2.26 0.21
CA SER A 68 6.83 1.91 0.33
C SER A 68 5.89 3.07 -0.06
N PRO A 69 4.78 2.81 -0.78
CA PRO A 69 3.73 3.80 -1.01
C PRO A 69 3.02 4.28 0.26
N SER A 70 2.98 3.45 1.31
CA SER A 70 2.38 3.84 2.60
C SER A 70 3.21 4.92 3.30
N ALA A 71 4.54 4.86 3.21
CA ALA A 71 5.44 5.88 3.76
C ALA A 71 5.19 7.25 3.13
N ALA A 72 5.03 7.29 1.80
CA ALA A 72 4.68 8.51 1.07
C ALA A 72 3.32 9.07 1.50
N THR A 73 2.31 8.21 1.62
CA THR A 73 0.96 8.62 2.07
C THR A 73 0.97 9.15 3.50
N ASN A 74 1.65 8.45 4.42
CA ASN A 74 1.75 8.86 5.83
C ASN A 74 2.50 10.19 6.00
N ALA A 75 3.55 10.42 5.20
CA ALA A 75 4.28 11.69 5.23
C ALA A 75 3.40 12.87 4.76
N ILE A 76 2.59 12.66 3.72
CA ILE A 76 1.64 13.68 3.24
C ILE A 76 0.57 13.94 4.30
N GLN A 77 -0.07 12.89 4.83
CA GLN A 77 -1.10 13.02 5.87
C GLN A 77 -0.55 13.71 7.13
N SER A 78 0.65 13.35 7.58
CA SER A 78 1.31 14.00 8.71
C SER A 78 1.58 15.47 8.44
N SER A 79 1.88 15.85 7.20
CA SER A 79 2.03 17.26 6.81
C SER A 79 0.71 18.03 6.80
N ASP A 80 -0.41 17.36 6.57
CA ASP A 80 -1.75 17.97 6.49
C ASP A 80 -2.38 18.17 7.86
N LEU A 81 -2.02 17.35 8.86
CA LEU A 81 -2.60 17.38 10.20
C LEU A 81 -2.32 18.68 10.97
N ASN A 82 -1.39 19.53 10.51
CA ASN A 82 -1.14 20.88 11.06
C ASN A 82 -1.05 20.90 12.61
N GLU A 83 -0.48 19.85 13.21
CA GLU A 83 -0.29 19.77 14.65
C GLU A 83 0.68 20.87 15.10
N ASP A 84 0.30 21.56 16.17
CA ASP A 84 1.15 22.57 16.80
C ASP A 84 2.47 21.93 17.23
N GLU A 85 3.57 22.63 16.98
CA GLU A 85 4.96 22.18 17.24
C GLU A 85 5.46 21.02 16.36
N SER A 86 4.69 20.59 15.36
CA SER A 86 5.17 19.58 14.41
C SER A 86 6.39 20.08 13.62
N PHE A 87 7.24 19.16 13.17
CA PHE A 87 8.37 19.49 12.30
C PHE A 87 7.92 20.25 11.03
N TRP A 88 6.76 19.90 10.49
CA TRP A 88 6.16 20.54 9.32
C TRP A 88 5.88 22.03 9.57
N GLN A 89 5.31 22.35 10.73
CA GLN A 89 4.96 23.72 11.11
C GLN A 89 6.21 24.51 11.54
N THR A 90 7.06 23.95 12.38
CA THR A 90 8.28 24.61 12.89
C THR A 90 9.28 24.95 11.78
N THR A 91 9.32 24.16 10.71
CA THR A 91 10.17 24.44 9.54
C THR A 91 9.43 25.11 8.40
N SER A 92 8.14 25.44 8.58
CA SER A 92 7.29 26.04 7.55
C SER A 92 7.34 25.28 6.21
N ILE A 93 7.32 23.95 6.23
CA ILE A 93 7.30 23.13 5.01
C ILE A 93 6.00 22.32 4.91
N LEU A 94 5.72 21.82 3.71
CA LEU A 94 4.58 20.93 3.46
C LEU A 94 4.95 19.84 2.45
N ALA A 95 4.42 18.63 2.66
CA ALA A 95 4.55 17.50 1.76
C ALA A 95 3.27 17.32 0.94
N HIS A 96 3.40 17.12 -0.37
CA HIS A 96 2.27 16.83 -1.25
C HIS A 96 2.66 15.87 -2.37
N ARG A 97 1.67 15.33 -3.08
CA ARG A 97 1.94 14.56 -4.30
C ARG A 97 2.51 15.49 -5.39
N PRO A 98 3.59 15.08 -6.09
CA PRO A 98 4.13 15.89 -7.18
C PRO A 98 3.08 16.10 -8.28
N GLN A 99 2.80 17.35 -8.60
CA GLN A 99 1.92 17.69 -9.71
C GLN A 99 2.66 17.50 -11.04
N LEU A 100 1.95 17.01 -12.06
CA LEU A 100 2.55 16.68 -13.34
C LEU A 100 2.80 17.95 -14.17
N GLY A 101 3.85 18.70 -13.83
CA GLY A 101 4.29 19.89 -14.54
C GLY A 101 5.55 19.68 -15.39
N PRO A 102 5.96 20.70 -16.19
CA PRO A 102 7.21 20.67 -16.95
C PRO A 102 8.46 20.40 -16.10
N ALA A 103 8.56 21.01 -14.90
CA ALA A 103 9.62 20.72 -13.93
C ALA A 103 9.61 19.25 -13.52
N MET A 104 8.45 18.69 -13.19
CA MET A 104 8.35 17.31 -12.72
C MET A 104 8.70 16.29 -13.81
N LYS A 105 8.40 16.60 -15.08
CA LYS A 105 8.88 15.81 -16.24
C LYS A 105 10.41 15.82 -16.35
N LYS A 106 11.08 16.94 -16.04
CA LYS A 106 12.55 17.02 -16.01
C LYS A 106 13.13 16.26 -14.81
N ILE A 107 12.56 16.44 -13.62
CA ILE A 107 12.99 15.78 -12.38
C ILE A 107 12.87 14.25 -12.51
N SER A 108 11.76 13.75 -13.02
CA SER A 108 11.56 12.31 -13.23
C SER A 108 12.61 11.69 -14.17
N LYS A 109 13.01 12.42 -15.22
CA LYS A 109 14.11 12.00 -16.10
C LYS A 109 15.47 11.97 -15.40
N ILE A 110 15.68 12.82 -14.39
CA ILE A 110 16.93 12.87 -13.62
C ILE A 110 16.98 11.73 -12.58
N MET A 111 15.89 11.52 -11.84
CA MET A 111 15.90 10.59 -10.71
C MET A 111 15.70 9.12 -11.11
N TYR A 112 14.73 8.82 -11.98
CA TYR A 112 14.31 7.43 -12.20
C TYR A 112 15.35 6.51 -12.86
N PRO A 113 16.23 6.97 -13.77
CA PRO A 113 17.28 6.12 -14.30
C PRO A 113 18.20 5.54 -13.21
N GLY A 114 18.59 6.35 -12.22
CA GLY A 114 19.43 5.92 -11.11
C GLY A 114 18.75 4.94 -10.14
N LEU A 115 17.42 4.97 -10.06
CA LEU A 115 16.66 4.00 -9.27
C LEU A 115 16.57 2.64 -9.96
N THR A 116 16.49 2.62 -11.29
CA THR A 116 16.44 1.37 -12.06
C THR A 116 17.77 0.64 -12.14
N SER A 117 18.90 1.37 -12.10
CA SER A 117 20.24 0.75 -12.11
C SER A 117 20.54 0.00 -10.81
N ASN A 118 20.06 0.52 -9.68
CA ASN A 118 20.38 -0.04 -8.36
C ASN A 118 19.64 -1.36 -8.05
N PHE A 119 18.64 -1.74 -8.86
CA PHE A 119 17.90 -2.98 -8.69
C PHE A 119 18.51 -4.17 -9.45
N ASN A 120 19.35 -3.94 -10.46
CA ASN A 120 19.77 -4.99 -11.41
C ASN A 120 21.17 -5.57 -11.22
N GLY A 121 21.97 -5.11 -10.25
CA GLY A 121 23.22 -5.81 -9.94
C GLY A 121 24.29 -4.96 -9.27
N GLN A 122 24.94 -5.60 -8.29
CA GLN A 122 26.17 -5.18 -7.60
C GLN A 122 26.08 -3.87 -6.83
N SER A 123 26.01 -4.03 -5.50
CA SER A 123 26.41 -3.03 -4.52
C SER A 123 27.85 -2.57 -4.77
N SER A 124 28.01 -1.63 -5.69
CA SER A 124 29.25 -0.88 -5.88
C SER A 124 29.34 0.14 -4.74
N SER A 125 29.82 -0.35 -3.60
CA SER A 125 30.23 0.44 -2.46
C SER A 125 31.45 1.30 -2.86
N SER A 126 31.21 2.49 -3.42
CA SER A 126 32.19 3.57 -3.35
C SER A 126 31.85 4.47 -2.16
N ASN A 127 32.20 4.01 -0.96
CA ASN A 127 32.33 4.87 0.20
C ASN A 127 33.59 5.72 0.02
N THR A 128 33.44 6.92 -0.51
CA THR A 128 34.47 7.96 -0.35
C THR A 128 34.43 8.40 1.11
N HIS A 129 35.34 7.83 1.91
CA HIS A 129 35.62 8.26 3.28
C HIS A 129 36.04 9.74 3.29
N GLN A 130 35.14 10.65 3.64
CA GLN A 130 35.53 11.90 4.28
C GLN A 130 35.76 11.62 5.77
N LYS A 131 37.02 11.46 6.12
CA LYS A 131 37.57 11.50 7.47
C LYS A 131 37.26 12.88 8.08
N LEU A 132 36.20 12.99 8.88
CA LEU A 132 35.89 14.18 9.66
C LEU A 132 36.12 13.92 11.14
N ALA A 133 36.94 14.79 11.73
CA ALA A 133 37.42 14.73 13.09
C ALA A 133 36.29 14.72 14.12
N ARG A 134 36.51 13.92 15.16
CA ARG A 134 35.65 13.74 16.32
C ARG A 134 35.85 14.94 17.25
N SER A 135 34.96 15.92 17.22
CA SER A 135 34.82 16.90 18.29
C SER A 135 33.65 16.51 19.20
N ARG A 136 33.98 16.24 20.47
CA ARG A 136 33.02 16.19 21.58
C ARG A 136 32.43 17.60 21.78
N PRO A 137 31.16 17.72 22.16
CA PRO A 137 30.70 18.85 22.94
C PRO A 137 30.41 18.44 24.38
N ASP A 138 30.79 19.38 25.24
CA ASP A 138 30.67 19.37 26.68
C ASP A 138 29.24 19.35 27.22
N ARG A 139 29.18 18.90 28.46
CA ARG A 139 28.06 19.01 29.40
C ARG A 139 27.71 20.47 29.71
N SER A 140 26.41 20.77 29.74
CA SER A 140 25.67 21.67 30.65
C SER A 140 24.19 21.52 30.27
N GLY A 141 23.16 21.40 31.11
CA GLY A 141 22.97 21.54 32.55
C GLY A 141 21.55 22.13 32.76
N LEU A 142 20.72 21.49 33.60
CA LEU A 142 19.34 21.86 34.05
C LEU A 142 18.23 21.85 32.98
N GLY A 143 17.03 21.32 33.19
CA GLY A 143 16.31 20.72 34.32
C GLY A 143 14.81 20.66 33.93
N VAL A 144 14.01 19.94 34.72
CA VAL A 144 12.52 19.84 34.73
C VAL A 144 11.95 18.47 34.28
N TYR A 145 11.21 17.89 35.23
CA TYR A 145 10.51 16.60 35.31
C TYR A 145 9.47 16.36 34.20
N GLN A 146 9.35 15.11 33.71
CA GLN A 146 8.05 14.37 33.56
C GLN A 146 8.25 12.90 33.06
N PRO A 147 7.26 11.99 33.20
CA PRO A 147 7.48 10.64 33.74
C PRO A 147 7.58 9.54 32.67
N GLN A 148 8.27 8.45 33.04
CA GLN A 148 8.45 7.27 32.20
C GLN A 148 7.16 6.45 32.06
N ALA A 149 6.59 6.43 30.85
CA ALA A 149 5.68 5.38 30.42
C ALA A 149 6.50 4.21 29.83
N LYS A 150 6.60 3.11 30.60
CA LYS A 150 7.12 1.82 30.13
C LYS A 150 6.27 1.30 28.96
N ARG A 151 6.75 1.46 27.72
CA ARG A 151 6.22 0.67 26.59
C ARG A 151 6.80 -0.74 26.64
N ARG A 152 5.90 -1.73 26.77
CA ARG A 152 6.21 -3.16 26.63
C ARG A 152 6.74 -3.43 25.22
N ARG A 153 7.90 -4.07 25.16
CA ARG A 153 8.56 -4.56 23.95
C ARG A 153 7.76 -5.77 23.43
N ALA A 154 7.09 -5.61 22.29
CA ALA A 154 6.53 -6.74 21.56
C ALA A 154 7.68 -7.47 20.85
N ASN A 155 7.92 -8.73 21.23
CA ASN A 155 8.84 -9.60 20.52
C ASN A 155 8.13 -10.10 19.26
N ASN A 156 8.59 -9.67 18.09
CA ASN A 156 8.21 -10.25 16.81
C ASN A 156 8.94 -11.59 16.65
N LEU A 157 8.15 -12.67 16.55
CA LEU A 157 8.60 -14.02 16.24
C LEU A 157 8.63 -14.16 14.71
N GLU A 158 9.78 -13.89 14.10
CA GLU A 158 10.05 -14.29 12.71
C GLU A 158 10.56 -15.74 12.70
N GLY A 159 9.80 -16.62 12.05
CA GLY A 159 10.30 -17.92 11.64
C GLY A 159 10.98 -17.81 10.28
N ASN A 160 12.09 -18.53 10.10
CA ASN A 160 12.61 -18.90 8.79
C ASN A 160 13.27 -20.29 8.87
N SER A 161 12.93 -21.14 7.90
CA SER A 161 13.58 -22.41 7.59
C SER A 161 14.21 -22.32 6.20
N ALA A 162 15.49 -22.71 6.08
CA ALA A 162 16.06 -23.64 5.07
C ALA A 162 17.55 -23.35 4.70
N ALA A 163 18.40 -24.36 4.96
CA ALA A 163 19.63 -24.85 4.29
C ALA A 163 20.81 -23.89 3.91
N THR A 164 21.98 -23.83 4.59
CA THR A 164 23.24 -24.67 4.60
C THR A 164 24.20 -24.47 3.37
N PRO A 165 25.57 -24.59 3.39
CA PRO A 165 26.61 -24.81 4.45
C PRO A 165 27.85 -23.85 4.43
N ALA A 166 28.80 -24.12 5.35
CA ALA A 166 30.25 -23.77 5.39
C ALA A 166 30.63 -22.61 6.34
N ARG A 167 31.03 -22.90 7.60
CA ARG A 167 32.36 -23.32 8.10
C ARG A 167 33.31 -22.13 8.28
N GLU A 168 33.31 -21.54 9.48
CA GLU A 168 34.55 -21.16 10.17
C GLU A 168 34.32 -20.97 11.68
N TYR A 169 35.28 -21.49 12.44
CA TYR A 169 35.31 -21.67 13.89
C TYR A 169 35.42 -20.35 14.65
N ILE A 170 34.57 -20.09 15.66
CA ILE A 170 34.96 -19.44 16.91
C ILE A 170 34.17 -20.11 18.05
N SER A 171 34.91 -20.71 18.99
CA SER A 171 34.43 -21.33 20.22
C SER A 171 33.74 -20.32 21.13
N ILE A 172 32.51 -20.60 21.54
CA ILE A 172 31.88 -20.00 22.72
C ILE A 172 31.35 -21.14 23.58
N SER A 173 31.77 -21.11 24.84
CA SER A 173 31.61 -22.12 25.86
C SER A 173 30.17 -22.65 26.00
N ASP A 174 30.07 -23.96 25.81
CA ASP A 174 28.91 -24.79 26.14
C ASP A 174 28.70 -24.83 27.67
N SER A 175 27.64 -24.17 28.14
CA SER A 175 27.06 -24.42 29.45
C SER A 175 25.70 -25.07 29.21
N SER A 176 25.76 -26.37 28.94
CA SER A 176 24.60 -27.25 28.89
C SER A 176 23.97 -27.32 30.28
N ARG A 177 22.94 -26.51 30.49
CA ARG A 177 21.87 -26.82 31.45
C ARG A 177 20.72 -27.42 30.66
N GLU A 178 20.69 -28.76 30.65
CA GLU A 178 19.48 -29.53 30.41
C GLU A 178 18.40 -29.02 31.36
N THR A 179 17.58 -28.11 30.84
CA THR A 179 16.33 -27.72 31.49
C THR A 179 15.31 -28.70 30.94
N THR A 180 15.04 -29.74 31.72
CA THR A 180 13.84 -30.57 31.57
C THR A 180 12.65 -29.65 31.22
N PRO A 181 11.87 -29.94 30.16
CA PRO A 181 10.70 -29.16 29.84
C PRO A 181 9.70 -29.40 30.97
N ILE A 182 9.74 -28.52 31.96
CA ILE A 182 8.68 -28.38 32.93
C ILE A 182 7.47 -28.06 32.07
N VAL A 183 6.57 -29.04 31.98
CA VAL A 183 5.20 -28.84 31.52
C VAL A 183 4.64 -27.78 32.46
N GLU A 184 4.79 -26.50 32.08
CA GLU A 184 4.02 -25.42 32.68
C GLU A 184 2.58 -25.84 32.46
N ILE A 185 1.94 -26.33 33.53
CA ILE A 185 0.50 -26.51 33.58
C ILE A 185 -0.04 -25.10 33.45
N GLU A 186 -0.28 -24.71 32.20
CA GLU A 186 -0.70 -23.37 31.87
C GLU A 186 -2.01 -23.13 32.65
N SER A 187 -1.99 -22.26 33.67
CA SER A 187 -3.12 -21.95 34.56
C SER A 187 -4.46 -21.63 33.85
N PRO A 188 -5.62 -22.18 34.22
CA PRO A 188 -6.91 -21.90 33.56
C PRO A 188 -7.26 -20.41 33.34
N GLU A 189 -6.67 -19.50 34.13
CA GLU A 189 -6.78 -18.05 33.94
C GLU A 189 -6.13 -17.52 32.66
N TRP A 190 -4.99 -18.06 32.20
CA TRP A 190 -4.39 -17.59 30.93
C TRP A 190 -5.29 -17.96 29.74
N MET A 191 -5.96 -19.11 29.77
CA MET A 191 -6.91 -19.50 28.71
C MET A 191 -8.12 -18.57 28.68
N ARG A 192 -8.66 -18.22 29.85
CA ARG A 192 -9.74 -17.23 29.95
C ARG A 192 -9.31 -15.88 29.38
N ALA A 193 -8.13 -15.40 29.77
CA ALA A 193 -7.57 -14.17 29.24
C ALA A 193 -7.34 -14.24 27.73
N ARG A 194 -6.83 -15.37 27.22
CA ARG A 194 -6.60 -15.59 25.79
C ARG A 194 -7.90 -15.66 25.00
N ILE A 195 -8.95 -16.28 25.53
CA ILE A 195 -10.29 -16.31 24.93
C ILE A 195 -10.86 -14.90 24.87
N ALA A 196 -10.83 -14.14 25.98
CA ALA A 196 -11.31 -12.76 26.00
C ALA A 196 -10.57 -11.88 24.98
N GLN A 197 -9.24 -12.04 24.86
CA GLN A 197 -8.46 -11.36 23.82
C GLN A 197 -8.92 -11.75 22.41
N LEU A 198 -9.07 -13.05 22.13
CA LEU A 198 -9.50 -13.54 20.83
C LEU A 198 -10.94 -13.15 20.49
N GLU A 199 -11.81 -12.96 21.48
CA GLU A 199 -13.16 -12.43 21.29
C GLU A 199 -13.12 -10.97 20.83
N VAL A 200 -12.30 -10.13 21.47
CA VAL A 200 -12.08 -8.74 21.03
C VAL A 200 -11.45 -8.68 19.63
N GLU A 201 -10.46 -9.54 19.36
CA GLU A 201 -9.85 -9.64 18.02
C GLU A 201 -10.88 -10.11 16.97
N LEU A 202 -11.77 -11.04 17.32
CA LEU A 202 -12.83 -11.51 16.43
C LEU A 202 -13.87 -10.42 16.14
N ASP A 203 -14.30 -9.66 17.16
CA ASP A 203 -15.23 -8.55 16.96
C ASP A 203 -14.63 -7.45 16.09
N SER A 204 -13.36 -7.10 16.33
CA SER A 204 -12.62 -6.17 15.47
C SER A 204 -12.48 -6.70 14.03
N ALA A 205 -12.19 -8.00 13.86
CA ALA A 205 -12.11 -8.63 12.55
C ALA A 205 -13.48 -8.67 11.85
N ARG A 206 -14.57 -8.87 12.60
CA ARG A 206 -15.94 -8.86 12.08
C ARG A 206 -16.35 -7.50 11.56
N ILE A 207 -16.14 -6.44 12.36
CA ILE A 207 -16.39 -5.06 11.93
C ILE A 207 -15.57 -4.75 10.68
N SER A 208 -14.28 -5.13 10.67
CA SER A 208 -13.41 -4.95 9.51
C SER A 208 -13.92 -5.70 8.27
N HIS A 209 -14.39 -6.93 8.44
CA HIS A 209 -14.99 -7.74 7.37
C HIS A 209 -16.27 -7.09 6.83
N ASP A 210 -17.19 -6.65 7.70
CA ASP A 210 -18.47 -6.08 7.29
C ASP A 210 -18.28 -4.73 6.57
N MET A 211 -17.33 -3.92 7.04
CA MET A 211 -16.91 -2.71 6.31
C MET A 211 -16.31 -3.06 4.95
N ALA A 212 -15.41 -4.04 4.88
CA ALA A 212 -14.81 -4.48 3.62
C ALA A 212 -15.84 -5.05 2.64
N MET A 213 -16.88 -5.73 3.12
CA MET A 213 -18.02 -6.19 2.31
C MET A 213 -18.79 -5.02 1.72
N SER A 214 -19.16 -4.04 2.54
CA SER A 214 -19.86 -2.84 2.09
C SER A 214 -19.03 -2.05 1.06
N GLU A 215 -17.73 -1.86 1.32
CA GLU A 215 -16.81 -1.21 0.39
C GLU A 215 -16.69 -1.99 -0.93
N ARG A 216 -16.61 -3.33 -0.89
CA ARG A 216 -16.58 -4.18 -2.07
C ARG A 216 -17.84 -4.00 -2.91
N ASP A 217 -19.00 -3.95 -2.28
CA ASP A 217 -20.28 -3.83 -2.98
C ASP A 217 -20.41 -2.47 -3.68
N VAL A 218 -20.05 -1.40 -2.98
CA VAL A 218 -20.00 -0.04 -3.55
C VAL A 218 -19.01 0.03 -4.71
N ALA A 219 -17.81 -0.53 -4.54
CA ALA A 219 -16.79 -0.51 -5.59
C ALA A 219 -17.18 -1.35 -6.81
N ARG A 220 -17.81 -2.51 -6.61
CA ARG A 220 -18.34 -3.36 -7.67
C ARG A 220 -19.45 -2.66 -8.45
N LEU A 221 -20.37 -2.00 -7.75
CA LEU A 221 -21.43 -1.21 -8.38
C LEU A 221 -20.85 -0.04 -9.19
N ALA A 222 -19.91 0.71 -8.61
CA ALA A 222 -19.24 1.82 -9.28
C ALA A 222 -18.46 1.36 -10.52
N HIS A 223 -17.73 0.25 -10.41
CA HIS A 223 -17.00 -0.34 -11.53
C HIS A 223 -17.95 -0.83 -12.63
N GLN A 224 -19.07 -1.46 -12.28
CA GLN A 224 -20.08 -1.89 -13.24
C GLN A 224 -20.70 -0.68 -13.97
N ALA A 225 -21.02 0.39 -13.25
CA ALA A 225 -21.52 1.63 -13.85
C ALA A 225 -20.49 2.23 -14.82
N GLU A 226 -19.21 2.26 -14.43
CA GLU A 226 -18.13 2.77 -15.27
C GLU A 226 -17.87 1.88 -16.50
N GLN A 227 -17.90 0.56 -16.36
CA GLN A 227 -17.81 -0.36 -17.50
C GLN A 227 -18.97 -0.18 -18.47
N ASN A 228 -20.19 -0.02 -17.96
CA ASN A 228 -21.36 0.22 -18.80
C ASN A 228 -21.23 1.56 -19.55
N ARG A 229 -20.77 2.62 -18.86
CA ARG A 229 -20.46 3.91 -19.48
C ARG A 229 -19.43 3.76 -20.60
N LEU A 230 -18.30 3.11 -20.31
CA LEU A 230 -17.22 2.90 -21.29
C LEU A 230 -17.66 2.02 -22.48
N ARG A 231 -18.48 1.00 -22.26
CA ARG A 231 -19.06 0.17 -23.33
C ARG A 231 -20.00 0.98 -24.21
N SER A 232 -20.86 1.80 -23.62
CA SER A 232 -21.76 2.69 -24.36
C SER A 232 -20.99 3.71 -25.18
N GLU A 233 -19.90 4.28 -24.64
CA GLU A 233 -19.02 5.21 -25.37
C GLU A 233 -18.29 4.53 -26.52
N LEU A 234 -17.79 3.30 -26.30
CA LEU A 234 -17.16 2.50 -27.34
C LEU A 234 -18.12 2.19 -28.49
N GLU A 235 -19.36 1.79 -28.17
CA GLU A 235 -20.41 1.51 -29.15
C GLU A 235 -20.78 2.76 -29.96
N ALA A 236 -20.93 3.90 -29.28
CA ALA A 236 -21.18 5.19 -29.93
C ALA A 236 -20.03 5.59 -30.87
N ALA A 237 -18.77 5.42 -30.45
CA ALA A 237 -17.60 5.70 -31.27
C ALA A 237 -17.50 4.77 -32.49
N LEU A 238 -17.85 3.49 -32.34
CA LEU A 238 -17.90 2.54 -33.45
C LEU A 238 -19.01 2.89 -34.45
N ALA A 239 -20.18 3.30 -33.96
CA ALA A 239 -21.28 3.78 -34.80
C ALA A 239 -20.88 5.03 -35.59
N GLN A 240 -20.23 6.00 -34.92
CA GLN A 240 -19.68 7.20 -35.57
C GLN A 240 -18.65 6.83 -36.65
N LYS A 241 -17.69 5.97 -36.32
CA LYS A 241 -16.67 5.50 -37.28
C LYS A 241 -17.30 4.83 -38.51
N SER A 242 -18.33 4.01 -38.31
CA SER A 242 -19.08 3.37 -39.39
C SER A 242 -19.77 4.39 -40.29
N ALA A 243 -20.39 5.43 -39.71
CA ALA A 243 -21.00 6.53 -40.47
C ALA A 243 -19.96 7.30 -41.30
N LEU A 244 -18.84 7.70 -40.68
CA LEU A 244 -17.75 8.40 -41.38
C LEU A 244 -17.16 7.57 -42.53
N LEU A 245 -17.04 6.25 -42.37
CA LEU A 245 -16.59 5.36 -43.44
C LEU A 245 -17.57 5.29 -44.62
N LYS A 246 -18.88 5.27 -44.35
CA LYS A 246 -19.92 5.33 -45.40
C LYS A 246 -19.84 6.64 -46.17
N ASP A 247 -19.72 7.77 -45.47
CA ASP A 247 -19.60 9.10 -46.06
C ASP A 247 -18.33 9.24 -46.89
N ASN A 248 -17.20 8.74 -46.38
CA ASN A 248 -15.94 8.70 -47.12
C ASN A 248 -16.07 7.88 -48.42
N GLY A 249 -16.76 6.73 -48.36
CA GLY A 249 -17.09 5.91 -49.53
C GLY A 249 -17.96 6.65 -50.55
N ALA A 250 -18.97 7.40 -50.10
CA ALA A 250 -19.83 8.21 -50.96
C ALA A 250 -19.06 9.35 -51.64
N LEU A 251 -18.22 10.08 -50.89
CA LEU A 251 -17.38 11.16 -51.44
C LEU A 251 -16.36 10.62 -52.44
N ARG A 252 -15.77 9.44 -52.21
CA ARG A 252 -14.88 8.78 -53.18
C ARG A 252 -15.58 8.47 -54.50
N LYS A 253 -16.82 7.97 -54.44
CA LYS A 253 -17.65 7.73 -55.65
C LYS A 253 -17.96 9.04 -56.38
N GLN A 254 -18.35 10.09 -55.66
CA GLN A 254 -18.61 11.41 -56.25
C GLN A 254 -17.37 11.99 -56.91
N LEU A 255 -16.20 11.90 -56.25
CA LEU A 255 -14.94 12.37 -56.80
C LEU A 255 -14.54 11.61 -58.08
N ALA A 256 -14.77 10.30 -58.14
CA ALA A 256 -14.54 9.52 -59.35
C ALA A 256 -15.47 9.98 -60.50
N SER A 257 -16.76 10.15 -60.22
CA SER A 257 -17.74 10.61 -61.22
C SER A 257 -17.43 12.01 -61.75
N THR A 258 -17.11 12.98 -60.89
CA THR A 258 -16.78 14.35 -61.32
C THR A 258 -15.47 14.40 -62.10
N LYS A 259 -14.48 13.58 -61.72
CA LYS A 259 -13.23 13.44 -62.47
C LYS A 259 -13.46 12.87 -63.87
N ASP A 260 -14.32 11.86 -64.00
CA ASP A 260 -14.66 11.29 -65.30
C ASP A 260 -15.48 12.26 -66.17
N GLU A 261 -16.38 13.04 -65.56
CA GLU A 261 -17.13 14.06 -66.26
C GLU A 261 -16.23 15.21 -66.76
N LEU A 262 -15.26 15.64 -65.95
CA LEU A 262 -14.26 16.63 -66.32
C LEU A 262 -13.45 16.17 -67.55
N LYS A 263 -13.04 14.90 -67.58
CA LYS A 263 -12.34 14.31 -68.74
C LYS A 263 -13.19 14.32 -70.01
N ARG A 264 -14.50 14.09 -69.91
CA ARG A 264 -15.41 14.07 -71.06
C ARG A 264 -15.75 15.47 -71.58
N LYS A 265 -15.84 16.46 -70.68
CA LYS A 265 -16.26 17.84 -71.01
C LYS A 265 -15.09 18.81 -71.25
N ALA A 266 -13.85 18.34 -71.27
CA ALA A 266 -12.69 19.11 -71.68
C ALA A 266 -12.70 19.43 -73.20
N LYS A 267 -13.69 20.24 -73.63
CA LYS A 267 -13.62 21.07 -74.83
C LYS A 267 -13.53 22.53 -74.35
N PRO A 268 -12.71 23.38 -74.99
CA PRO A 268 -12.40 24.71 -74.48
C PRO A 268 -13.61 25.64 -74.62
N GLY A 269 -14.25 25.98 -73.51
CA GLY A 269 -15.37 26.92 -73.40
C GLY A 269 -15.66 27.22 -71.92
N ASP A 270 -15.38 28.45 -71.50
CA ASP A 270 -14.70 28.77 -70.23
C ASP A 270 -15.52 28.82 -68.92
N THR A 271 -16.81 28.44 -68.90
CA THR A 271 -17.63 28.57 -67.67
C THR A 271 -17.85 27.28 -66.90
N VAL A 272 -17.99 26.13 -67.59
CA VAL A 272 -18.30 24.83 -66.93
C VAL A 272 -17.08 24.25 -66.21
N LEU A 273 -15.86 24.59 -66.66
CA LEU A 273 -14.62 24.06 -66.11
C LEU A 273 -14.34 24.62 -64.69
N GLY A 274 -14.65 25.90 -64.47
CA GLY A 274 -14.44 26.58 -63.18
C GLY A 274 -15.29 26.00 -62.06
N ASP A 275 -16.58 25.75 -62.33
CA ASP A 275 -17.49 25.12 -61.37
C ASP A 275 -17.08 23.69 -61.00
N MET A 276 -16.63 22.91 -61.99
CA MET A 276 -16.14 21.56 -61.74
C MET A 276 -14.85 21.55 -60.90
N GLU A 277 -13.93 22.48 -61.17
CA GLU A 277 -12.70 22.62 -60.39
C GLU A 277 -13.00 23.04 -58.94
N ALA A 278 -13.94 23.97 -58.73
CA ALA A 278 -14.41 24.37 -57.41
C ALA A 278 -15.01 23.19 -56.64
N ARG A 279 -15.88 22.39 -57.28
CA ARG A 279 -16.45 21.16 -56.69
C ARG A 279 -15.36 20.15 -56.35
N MET A 280 -14.35 19.97 -57.20
CA MET A 280 -13.25 19.04 -56.92
C MET A 280 -12.39 19.51 -55.73
N LYS A 281 -12.11 20.81 -55.62
CA LYS A 281 -11.44 21.40 -54.44
C LYS A 281 -12.24 21.18 -53.16
N GLN A 282 -13.56 21.38 -53.21
CA GLN A 282 -14.47 21.16 -52.08
C GLN A 282 -14.54 19.69 -51.65
N LEU A 283 -14.63 18.75 -52.60
CA LEU A 283 -14.58 17.31 -52.33
C LEU A 283 -13.26 16.90 -51.67
N LYS A 284 -12.14 17.46 -52.15
CA LYS A 284 -10.80 17.17 -51.61
C LYS A 284 -10.61 17.70 -50.18
N SER A 285 -11.13 18.89 -49.88
CA SER A 285 -11.11 19.42 -48.50
C SER A 285 -12.04 18.63 -47.58
N GLY A 286 -13.22 18.24 -48.05
CA GLY A 286 -14.14 17.36 -47.32
C GLY A 286 -13.51 16.01 -46.98
N PHE A 287 -12.79 15.40 -47.93
CA PHE A 287 -12.06 14.14 -47.70
C PHE A 287 -11.00 14.27 -46.61
N LYS A 288 -10.18 15.32 -46.65
CA LYS A 288 -9.16 15.58 -45.62
C LYS A 288 -9.77 15.76 -44.24
N LYS A 289 -10.91 16.44 -44.15
CA LYS A 289 -11.63 16.64 -42.89
C LYS A 289 -12.11 15.29 -42.31
N LEU A 290 -12.78 14.47 -43.11
CA LEU A 290 -13.22 13.12 -42.71
C LEU A 290 -12.06 12.21 -42.28
N GLU A 291 -10.92 12.30 -42.96
CA GLU A 291 -9.72 11.54 -42.60
C GLU A 291 -9.18 11.96 -41.23
N SER A 292 -9.13 13.27 -40.94
CA SER A 292 -8.75 13.75 -39.61
C SER A 292 -9.73 13.35 -38.51
N GLU A 293 -11.03 13.40 -38.79
CA GLU A 293 -12.07 12.94 -37.84
C GLU A 293 -11.96 11.43 -37.57
N LEU A 294 -11.71 10.62 -38.60
CA LEU A 294 -11.53 9.18 -38.46
C LEU A 294 -10.32 8.81 -37.57
N VAL A 295 -9.20 9.53 -37.72
CA VAL A 295 -8.01 9.33 -36.88
C VAL A 295 -8.32 9.71 -35.43
N LEU A 296 -8.99 10.84 -35.20
CA LEU A 296 -9.39 11.26 -33.85
C LEU A 296 -10.32 10.24 -33.18
N THR A 297 -11.33 9.73 -33.88
CA THR A 297 -12.23 8.69 -33.35
C THR A 297 -11.46 7.38 -33.05
N GLN A 298 -10.47 7.03 -33.88
CA GLN A 298 -9.63 5.86 -33.64
C GLN A 298 -8.76 6.00 -32.38
N GLU A 299 -8.18 7.18 -32.13
CA GLU A 299 -7.42 7.47 -30.92
C GLU A 299 -8.30 7.43 -29.67
N GLN A 300 -9.52 7.99 -29.75
CA GLN A 300 -10.51 7.91 -28.67
C GLN A 300 -10.89 6.45 -28.35
N LEU A 301 -11.07 5.61 -29.37
CA LEU A 301 -11.36 4.19 -29.21
C LEU A 301 -10.22 3.44 -28.47
N GLN A 302 -8.97 3.72 -28.83
CA GLN A 302 -7.81 3.12 -28.15
C GLN A 302 -7.68 3.62 -26.70
N SER A 303 -7.92 4.91 -26.46
CA SER A 303 -7.91 5.50 -25.12
C SER A 303 -8.98 4.89 -24.20
N THR A 304 -10.21 4.74 -24.69
CA THR A 304 -11.30 4.09 -23.94
C THR A 304 -11.00 2.62 -23.66
N GLN A 305 -10.45 1.88 -24.63
CA GLN A 305 -10.06 0.49 -24.45
C GLN A 305 -8.95 0.32 -23.38
N THR A 306 -7.92 1.16 -23.39
CA THR A 306 -6.86 1.12 -22.37
C THR A 306 -7.37 1.50 -20.98
N THR A 307 -8.31 2.43 -20.91
CA THR A 307 -8.98 2.81 -19.66
C THR A 307 -9.80 1.64 -19.11
N LEU A 308 -10.57 0.96 -19.96
CA LEU A 308 -11.34 -0.23 -19.59
C LEU A 308 -10.45 -1.38 -19.07
N ALA A 309 -9.30 -1.62 -19.70
CA ALA A 309 -8.34 -2.62 -19.22
C ALA A 309 -7.76 -2.23 -17.85
N SER A 310 -7.43 -0.94 -17.67
CA SER A 310 -6.91 -0.43 -16.40
C SER A 310 -7.93 -0.54 -15.27
N THR A 311 -9.21 -0.22 -15.52
CA THR A 311 -10.26 -0.35 -14.50
C THR A 311 -10.47 -1.81 -14.12
N GLN A 312 -10.43 -2.74 -15.09
CA GLN A 312 -10.53 -4.18 -14.82
C GLN A 312 -9.43 -4.66 -13.87
N THR A 313 -8.16 -4.34 -14.16
CA THR A 313 -7.06 -4.75 -13.27
C THR A 313 -7.16 -4.17 -11.86
N SER A 314 -7.75 -2.98 -11.72
CA SER A 314 -7.99 -2.37 -10.41
C SER A 314 -9.08 -3.10 -9.63
N LEU A 315 -10.13 -3.59 -10.31
CA LEU A 315 -11.17 -4.41 -9.68
C LEU A 315 -10.56 -5.72 -9.18
N ASP A 316 -9.82 -6.44 -10.03
CA ASP A 316 -9.23 -7.73 -9.68
C ASP A 316 -8.33 -7.62 -8.42
N SER A 317 -7.53 -6.55 -8.34
CA SER A 317 -6.68 -6.28 -7.16
C SER A 317 -7.50 -6.00 -5.89
N MET A 318 -8.68 -5.39 -6.02
CA MET A 318 -9.57 -5.15 -4.90
C MET A 318 -10.22 -6.46 -4.42
N GLU A 319 -10.63 -7.32 -5.35
CA GLU A 319 -11.18 -8.64 -5.02
C GLU A 319 -10.17 -9.51 -4.26
N GLU A 320 -8.89 -9.47 -4.66
CA GLU A 320 -7.81 -10.17 -3.95
C GLU A 320 -7.62 -9.67 -2.50
N LYS A 321 -7.72 -8.36 -2.26
CA LYS A 321 -7.63 -7.81 -0.89
C LYS A 321 -8.81 -8.26 -0.03
N TYR A 322 -10.00 -8.36 -0.63
CA TYR A 322 -11.18 -8.84 0.06
C TYR A 322 -11.02 -10.32 0.45
N THR A 323 -10.57 -11.19 -0.46
CA THR A 323 -10.37 -12.61 -0.15
C THR A 323 -9.33 -12.81 0.96
N LEU A 324 -8.26 -12.00 0.99
CA LEU A 324 -7.29 -12.02 2.09
C LEU A 324 -7.92 -11.63 3.44
N THR A 325 -8.80 -10.63 3.45
CA THR A 325 -9.47 -10.17 4.67
C THR A 325 -10.44 -11.23 5.20
N GLN A 326 -11.19 -11.88 4.30
CA GLN A 326 -12.05 -13.03 4.62
C GLN A 326 -11.25 -14.17 5.26
N GLN A 327 -10.13 -14.57 4.66
CA GLN A 327 -9.27 -15.65 5.19
C GLN A 327 -8.77 -15.35 6.62
N ARG A 328 -8.42 -14.09 6.91
CA ARG A 328 -8.00 -13.69 8.26
C ARG A 328 -9.13 -13.81 9.27
N TYR A 329 -10.33 -13.39 8.90
CA TYR A 329 -11.51 -13.53 9.75
C TYR A 329 -11.79 -15.01 10.07
N ASP A 330 -11.80 -15.87 9.05
CA ASP A 330 -12.05 -17.30 9.21
C ASP A 330 -10.99 -17.98 10.09
N HIS A 331 -9.71 -17.63 9.92
CA HIS A 331 -8.61 -18.14 10.73
C HIS A 331 -8.73 -17.77 12.21
N THR A 332 -9.06 -16.51 12.52
CA THR A 332 -9.26 -16.05 13.90
C THR A 332 -10.46 -16.74 14.54
N LYS A 333 -11.54 -16.92 13.79
CA LYS A 333 -12.74 -17.64 14.22
C LYS A 333 -12.43 -19.10 14.55
N GLU A 334 -11.68 -19.80 13.71
CA GLU A 334 -11.28 -21.19 13.94
C GLU A 334 -10.38 -21.32 15.18
N LYS A 335 -9.39 -20.42 15.34
CA LYS A 335 -8.54 -20.38 16.54
C LYS A 335 -9.36 -20.19 17.81
N LEU A 336 -10.31 -19.25 17.83
CA LEU A 336 -11.19 -19.04 18.98
C LEU A 336 -12.00 -20.29 19.31
N ALA A 337 -12.55 -20.96 18.30
CA ALA A 337 -13.30 -22.20 18.48
C ALA A 337 -12.46 -23.29 19.16
N LYS A 338 -11.20 -23.46 18.72
CA LYS A 338 -10.25 -24.42 19.33
C LYS A 338 -9.97 -24.11 20.81
N TYR A 339 -9.74 -22.84 21.16
CA TYR A 339 -9.49 -22.46 22.56
C TYR A 339 -10.73 -22.63 23.46
N LYS A 340 -11.93 -22.30 22.96
CA LYS A 340 -13.18 -22.54 23.69
C LYS A 340 -13.39 -24.03 23.98
N GLU A 341 -13.08 -24.88 23.00
CA GLU A 341 -13.17 -26.33 23.17
C GLU A 341 -12.12 -26.86 24.17
N LYS A 342 -10.86 -26.40 24.08
CA LYS A 342 -9.81 -26.75 25.07
C LYS A 342 -10.25 -26.37 26.49
N LEU A 343 -10.73 -25.14 26.69
CA LEU A 343 -11.21 -24.68 28.01
C LEU A 343 -12.37 -25.53 28.52
N ARG A 344 -13.33 -25.89 27.67
CA ARG A 344 -14.47 -26.77 28.04
C ARG A 344 -13.97 -28.14 28.52
N ASN A 345 -13.05 -28.75 27.78
CA ASN A 345 -12.49 -30.07 28.11
C ASN A 345 -11.71 -30.05 29.44
N GLU A 346 -10.93 -29.00 29.68
CA GLU A 346 -10.25 -28.82 30.96
C GLU A 346 -11.22 -28.60 32.12
N GLN A 347 -12.24 -27.78 31.96
CA GLN A 347 -13.28 -27.57 32.98
C GLN A 347 -14.01 -28.88 33.31
N GLN A 348 -14.31 -29.70 32.30
CA GLN A 348 -14.93 -31.01 32.51
C GLN A 348 -14.01 -31.96 33.28
N THR A 349 -12.72 -31.97 32.95
CA THR A 349 -11.71 -32.79 33.64
C THR A 349 -11.54 -32.36 35.10
N MET A 350 -11.45 -31.05 35.35
CA MET A 350 -11.39 -30.49 36.70
C MET A 350 -12.65 -30.80 37.53
N ARG A 351 -13.83 -30.79 36.90
CA ARG A 351 -15.08 -31.17 37.57
C ARG A 351 -15.05 -32.64 37.99
N ARG A 352 -14.64 -33.54 37.09
CA ARG A 352 -14.49 -34.98 37.39
C ARG A 352 -13.46 -35.23 38.50
N LEU A 353 -12.31 -34.56 38.43
CA LEU A 353 -11.29 -34.64 39.48
C LEU A 353 -11.83 -34.18 40.84
N LYS A 354 -12.60 -33.08 40.88
CA LYS A 354 -13.23 -32.60 42.12
C LYS A 354 -14.26 -33.60 42.65
N GLU A 355 -15.07 -34.18 41.78
CA GLU A 355 -16.07 -35.21 42.12
C GLU A 355 -15.43 -36.50 42.65
N ILE A 356 -14.21 -36.85 42.20
CA ILE A 356 -13.47 -38.04 42.68
C ILE A 356 -12.71 -37.75 43.98
N ILE A 357 -11.99 -36.64 44.05
CA ILE A 357 -11.11 -36.30 45.19
C ILE A 357 -11.93 -35.93 46.42
N THR A 358 -13.05 -35.19 46.27
CA THR A 358 -13.81 -34.71 47.44
C THR A 358 -14.34 -35.87 48.29
N PRO A 359 -15.01 -36.90 47.73
CA PRO A 359 -15.44 -38.06 48.50
C PRO A 359 -14.27 -38.90 49.02
N GLU A 360 -13.23 -39.12 48.21
CA GLU A 360 -12.11 -39.97 48.59
C GLU A 360 -11.31 -39.39 49.77
N VAL A 361 -11.08 -38.09 49.76
CA VAL A 361 -10.46 -37.37 50.89
C VAL A 361 -11.37 -37.40 52.12
N TYR A 362 -12.68 -37.22 51.95
CA TYR A 362 -13.63 -37.26 53.07
C TYR A 362 -13.69 -38.65 53.71
N ASN A 363 -13.78 -39.71 52.89
CA ASN A 363 -13.78 -41.10 53.33
C ASN A 363 -12.46 -41.48 54.03
N SER A 364 -11.31 -41.02 53.50
CA SER A 364 -10.00 -41.24 54.12
C SER A 364 -9.88 -40.54 55.49
N LEU A 365 -10.40 -39.30 55.58
CA LEU A 365 -10.45 -38.56 56.84
C LEU A 365 -11.36 -39.25 57.87
N GLU A 366 -12.53 -39.71 57.45
CA GLU A 366 -13.46 -40.46 58.31
C GLU A 366 -12.85 -41.77 58.82
N ALA A 367 -12.19 -42.53 57.94
CA ALA A 367 -11.46 -43.74 58.32
C ALA A 367 -10.34 -43.45 59.33
N THR A 368 -9.63 -42.32 59.16
CA THR A 368 -8.60 -41.88 60.12
C THR A 368 -9.21 -41.50 61.46
N GLN A 369 -10.34 -40.78 61.47
CA GLN A 369 -11.06 -40.41 62.70
C GLN A 369 -11.58 -41.64 63.44
N GLU A 370 -12.10 -42.65 62.72
CA GLU A 370 -12.54 -43.92 63.31
C GLU A 370 -11.37 -44.72 63.92
N THR A 371 -10.21 -44.69 63.26
CA THR A 371 -8.98 -45.31 63.79
C THR A 371 -8.53 -44.64 65.08
N ILE A 372 -8.57 -43.30 65.16
CA ILE A 372 -8.23 -42.57 66.39
C ILE A 372 -9.26 -42.86 67.49
N ARG A 373 -10.55 -42.90 67.16
CA ARG A 373 -11.63 -43.19 68.11
C ARG A 373 -11.48 -44.57 68.72
N SER A 374 -11.29 -45.60 67.90
CA SER A 374 -11.08 -46.98 68.37
C SER A 374 -9.83 -47.11 69.26
N PHE A 375 -8.74 -46.42 68.92
CA PHE A 375 -7.54 -46.37 69.76
C PHE A 375 -7.82 -45.73 71.13
N LEU A 376 -8.49 -44.58 71.16
CA LEU A 376 -8.81 -43.89 72.41
C LEU A 376 -9.77 -44.69 73.30
N SER A 377 -10.74 -45.40 72.71
CA SER A 377 -11.63 -46.31 73.45
C SER A 377 -10.84 -47.44 74.11
N ALA A 378 -9.91 -48.08 73.39
CA ALA A 378 -9.09 -49.15 73.95
C ALA A 378 -8.18 -48.68 75.10
N VAL A 379 -7.68 -47.43 75.05
CA VAL A 379 -6.89 -46.83 76.13
C VAL A 379 -7.76 -46.55 77.36
N ALA A 380 -9.01 -46.11 77.17
CA ALA A 380 -9.94 -45.87 78.26
C ALA A 380 -10.32 -47.16 79.00
N ASP A 381 -10.50 -48.28 78.29
CA ASP A 381 -10.82 -49.58 78.90
C ASP A 381 -9.67 -50.20 79.72
N LEU A 382 -8.43 -49.71 79.52
CA LEU A 382 -7.23 -50.15 80.26
C LEU A 382 -6.98 -49.36 81.56
N SER A 383 -7.75 -48.29 81.80
CA SER A 383 -7.65 -47.41 82.97
C SER A 383 -8.74 -47.74 83.98
#